data_AF-A0A9X7GSW1-F1
#
_entry.id   AF-A0A9X7GSW1-F1
#
_cell.length_a   1.000
_cell.length_b   1.000
_cell.length_c   1.000
_cell.angle_alpha   90.00
_cell.angle_beta   90.00
_cell.angle_gamma   90.00
#
_symmetry.space_group_name_H-M   'P 1'
#
loop_
_entity.id
_entity.type
_entity.pdbx_description
1 polymer ?
#
loop_
_entity_poly.entity_id
_entity_poly.type
_entity_poly.pdbx_seq_one_letter_code
_entity_poly.pdbx_strand_id
1 'polypeptide(L)'
;MFEFSDWREDTLGYSFEGLKLSTLKISTAKDIKYRVYVNGNDIGVASPHKVYPDGSHEILFTPEYYNMDGWEISKYGNELKVQAEYIKNGKLHHHVVAEYVQK
;
A
#
# COMPACT_ATOMS: atom_id res chain seq x y z
N MET A 1 5.76 -6.42 13.17
CA MET A 1 6.55 -6.02 12.00
C MET A 1 5.66 -6.25 10.80
N PHE A 2 5.60 -5.32 9.86
CA PHE A 2 4.89 -5.52 8.60
C PHE A 2 5.79 -6.39 7.72
N GLU A 3 5.26 -7.46 7.17
CA GLU A 3 5.99 -8.29 6.21
C GLU A 3 5.34 -8.08 4.84
N PHE A 4 6.13 -7.57 3.90
CA PHE A 4 5.72 -7.48 2.51
C PHE A 4 5.54 -8.89 1.95
N SER A 5 4.39 -9.19 1.36
CA SER A 5 4.20 -10.48 0.69
C SER A 5 4.47 -10.35 -0.80
N ASP A 6 3.67 -9.54 -1.49
CA ASP A 6 3.71 -9.50 -2.94
C ASP A 6 3.07 -8.24 -3.52
N TRP A 7 3.50 -7.87 -4.73
CA TRP A 7 2.83 -6.90 -5.57
C TRP A 7 1.66 -7.58 -6.28
N ARG A 8 0.55 -6.85 -6.42
CA ARG A 8 -0.51 -7.25 -7.35
C ARG A 8 -0.29 -6.49 -8.65
N GLU A 9 -0.16 -7.25 -9.72
CA GLU A 9 0.03 -6.71 -11.07
C GLU A 9 -1.22 -6.95 -11.91
N ASP A 10 -1.38 -6.13 -12.94
CA ASP A 10 -2.41 -6.35 -13.94
C ASP A 10 -2.14 -7.64 -14.73
N THR A 11 -3.11 -8.02 -15.58
CA THR A 11 -3.00 -9.28 -16.35
C THR A 11 -1.78 -9.32 -17.28
N LEU A 12 -1.30 -8.16 -17.74
CA LEU A 12 -0.14 -8.06 -18.62
C LEU A 12 1.19 -7.85 -17.86
N GLY A 13 1.15 -7.60 -16.55
CA GLY A 13 2.32 -7.41 -15.71
C GLY A 13 3.06 -6.08 -15.96
N TYR A 14 2.35 -5.06 -16.44
CA TYR A 14 2.85 -3.74 -16.80
C TYR A 14 2.52 -2.65 -15.78
N SER A 15 1.52 -2.86 -14.93
CA SER A 15 1.11 -1.92 -13.90
C SER A 15 0.91 -2.61 -12.55
N PHE A 16 1.01 -1.82 -11.49
CA PHE A 16 0.64 -2.24 -10.15
C PHE A 16 -0.86 -1.99 -9.93
N GLU A 17 -1.62 -3.04 -9.70
CA GLU A 17 -3.01 -2.97 -9.24
C GLU A 17 -3.10 -2.73 -7.73
N GLY A 18 -2.05 -3.09 -6.99
CA GLY A 18 -2.09 -3.08 -5.54
C GLY A 18 -0.96 -3.87 -4.90
N LEU A 19 -1.15 -4.22 -3.64
CA LEU A 19 -0.22 -5.08 -2.92
C LEU A 19 -0.93 -5.89 -1.83
N LYS A 20 -0.34 -7.02 -1.45
CA LYS A 20 -0.77 -7.81 -0.32
C LYS A 20 0.32 -7.81 0.76
N LEU A 21 -0.08 -7.54 2.00
CA LEU A 21 0.79 -7.64 3.18
C LEU A 21 0.39 -8.84 4.01
N SER A 22 1.37 -9.62 4.44
CA SER A 22 1.15 -10.76 5.32
C SER A 22 0.91 -10.28 6.75
N THR A 23 0.25 -11.15 7.49
CA THR A 23 -0.24 -10.99 8.87
C THR A 23 0.52 -9.97 9.71
N LEU A 24 -0.24 -8.99 10.20
CA LEU A 24 0.22 -8.06 11.20
C LEU A 24 0.38 -8.75 12.56
N LYS A 25 1.63 -8.90 13.03
CA LYS A 25 1.92 -9.14 14.46
C LYS A 25 1.67 -7.88 15.33
N ILE A 26 0.70 -7.04 14.96
CA ILE A 26 0.39 -5.81 15.69
C ILE A 26 -1.08 -5.91 16.08
N SER A 27 -1.34 -6.25 17.35
CA SER A 27 -2.69 -6.45 17.91
C SER A 27 -3.58 -5.20 17.94
N THR A 28 -3.17 -4.11 17.27
CA THR A 28 -3.83 -2.80 17.27
C THR A 28 -4.32 -2.39 15.88
N ALA A 29 -4.46 -3.35 14.95
CA ALA A 29 -4.66 -3.14 13.51
C ALA A 29 -6.00 -2.53 13.06
N LYS A 30 -6.88 -2.08 13.96
CA LYS A 30 -8.23 -1.62 13.56
C LYS A 30 -8.24 -0.33 12.73
N ASP A 31 -7.20 0.49 12.81
CA ASP A 31 -7.14 1.80 12.15
C ASP A 31 -5.88 2.00 11.28
N ILE A 32 -5.28 0.93 10.77
CA ILE A 32 -4.14 1.05 9.85
C ILE A 32 -4.63 1.57 8.50
N LYS A 33 -4.01 2.64 8.01
CA LYS A 33 -4.16 3.16 6.66
C LYS A 33 -2.85 3.05 5.89
N TYR A 34 -2.90 3.22 4.58
CA TYR A 34 -1.76 3.12 3.70
C TYR A 34 -1.63 4.39 2.88
N ARG A 35 -0.50 5.06 3.03
CA ARG A 35 -0.11 6.18 2.18
C ARG A 35 0.76 5.68 1.05
N VAL A 36 0.48 6.14 -0.17
CA VAL A 36 1.18 5.70 -1.38
C VAL A 36 1.88 6.89 -2.03
N TYR A 37 3.10 6.67 -2.51
CA TYR A 37 3.88 7.65 -3.24
C TYR A 37 4.32 7.08 -4.58
N VAL A 38 4.17 7.85 -5.65
CA VAL A 38 4.66 7.54 -7.01
C VAL A 38 5.69 8.59 -7.43
N ASN A 39 6.92 8.18 -7.73
CA ASN A 39 8.04 9.09 -8.02
C ASN A 39 8.23 10.18 -6.97
N GLY A 40 8.06 9.81 -5.69
CA GLY A 40 8.11 10.75 -4.57
C GLY A 40 6.86 11.60 -4.35
N ASN A 41 5.89 11.60 -5.26
CA ASN A 41 4.63 12.34 -5.09
C ASN A 41 3.64 11.54 -4.27
N ASP A 42 3.08 12.14 -3.21
CA ASP A 42 2.02 11.56 -2.40
C ASP A 42 0.70 11.54 -3.18
N ILE A 43 0.17 10.34 -3.44
CA ILE A 43 -1.10 10.16 -4.15
C ILE A 43 -2.28 9.91 -3.20
N GLY A 44 -2.05 9.98 -1.88
CA GLY A 44 -3.08 9.92 -0.86
C GLY A 44 -2.91 8.78 0.14
N VAL A 45 -3.91 8.67 1.03
CA VAL A 45 -3.96 7.69 2.12
C VAL A 45 -5.33 7.02 2.18
N ALA A 46 -5.35 5.69 2.21
CA ALA A 46 -6.59 4.91 2.22
C ALA A 46 -6.56 3.77 3.24
N SER A 47 -7.73 3.34 3.70
CA SER A 47 -7.88 2.08 4.42
C SER A 47 -7.62 0.89 3.48
N PRO A 48 -7.23 -0.29 3.99
CA PRO A 48 -7.14 -1.49 3.16
C PRO A 48 -8.49 -1.75 2.46
N HIS A 49 -8.43 -2.20 1.21
CA HIS A 49 -9.61 -2.66 0.48
C HIS A 49 -10.26 -3.85 1.20
N LYS A 50 -9.41 -4.75 1.72
CA LYS A 50 -9.85 -5.93 2.46
C LYS A 50 -8.87 -6.31 3.57
N VAL A 51 -9.43 -6.73 4.70
CA VAL A 51 -8.70 -7.36 5.80
C VAL A 51 -9.14 -8.82 5.88
N TYR A 52 -8.19 -9.74 5.74
CA TYR A 52 -8.43 -11.18 5.76
C TYR A 52 -8.49 -11.72 7.21
N PRO A 53 -9.13 -12.88 7.46
CA PRO A 53 -9.23 -13.46 8.81
C PRO A 53 -7.88 -13.76 9.48
N ASP A 54 -6.83 -13.98 8.69
CA ASP A 54 -5.45 -14.18 9.13
C ASP A 54 -4.71 -12.85 9.44
N GLY A 55 -5.40 -11.71 9.35
CA GLY A 55 -4.83 -10.37 9.57
C GLY A 55 -4.00 -9.84 8.40
N SER A 56 -3.99 -10.52 7.25
CA SER A 56 -3.38 -10.02 6.01
C SER A 56 -4.22 -8.87 5.45
N HIS A 57 -3.57 -7.89 4.83
CA HIS A 57 -4.22 -6.72 4.25
C HIS A 57 -4.06 -6.71 2.73
N GLU A 58 -5.13 -6.37 2.03
CA GLU A 58 -5.13 -6.06 0.61
C GLU A 58 -5.30 -4.58 0.40
N ILE A 59 -4.41 -4.00 -0.41
CA ILE A 59 -4.45 -2.60 -0.82
C ILE A 59 -4.57 -2.58 -2.33
N LEU A 60 -5.51 -1.79 -2.85
CA LEU A 60 -5.71 -1.58 -4.29
C LEU A 60 -5.34 -0.15 -4.66
N PHE A 61 -4.58 0.02 -5.74
CA PHE A 61 -4.21 1.31 -6.30
C PHE A 61 -5.21 1.69 -7.39
N THR A 62 -6.39 2.13 -6.97
CA THR A 62 -7.43 2.60 -7.89
C THR A 62 -7.82 4.05 -7.61
N PRO A 63 -8.39 4.77 -8.58
CA PRO A 63 -8.88 6.14 -8.39
C PRO A 63 -9.93 6.32 -7.29
N GLU A 64 -10.59 5.23 -6.87
CA GLU A 64 -11.55 5.24 -5.74
C GLU A 64 -10.85 5.41 -4.38
N TYR A 65 -9.59 4.95 -4.28
CA TYR A 65 -8.81 4.99 -3.04
C TYR A 65 -7.74 6.08 -3.06
N TYR A 66 -7.21 6.43 -4.22
CA TYR A 66 -6.07 7.34 -4.37
C TYR A 66 -6.28 8.35 -5.49
N ASN A 67 -5.61 9.49 -5.37
CA ASN A 67 -5.65 10.54 -6.39
C ASN A 67 -4.77 10.16 -7.58
N MET A 68 -5.35 9.42 -8.51
CA MET A 68 -4.65 8.84 -9.66
C MET A 68 -5.15 9.38 -11.01
N ASP A 69 -6.05 10.38 -11.02
CA ASP A 69 -6.62 11.00 -12.22
C ASP A 69 -7.15 9.97 -13.26
N GLY A 70 -7.56 8.78 -12.82
CA GLY A 70 -8.03 7.69 -13.69
C GLY A 70 -6.94 6.79 -14.29
N TRP A 71 -5.66 7.02 -13.97
CA TRP A 71 -4.52 6.28 -14.52
C TRP A 71 -4.03 5.17 -13.58
N GLU A 72 -3.45 4.12 -14.17
CA GLU A 72 -2.76 3.05 -13.44
C GLU A 72 -1.32 3.46 -13.07
N ILE A 73 -0.72 2.76 -12.10
CA ILE A 73 0.69 2.95 -11.75
C ILE A 73 1.53 2.00 -12.60
N SER A 74 2.12 2.49 -13.69
CA SER A 74 3.01 1.67 -14.52
C SER A 74 4.23 1.21 -13.72
N LYS A 75 4.70 -0.01 -13.96
CA LYS A 75 5.98 -0.53 -13.46
C LYS A 75 7.19 0.11 -14.15
N TYR A 76 6.99 0.70 -15.32
CA TYR A 76 8.06 1.28 -16.12
C TYR A 76 8.17 2.79 -15.85
N GLY A 77 9.39 3.23 -15.54
CA GLY A 77 9.70 4.64 -15.30
C GLY A 77 9.13 5.19 -13.98
N ASN A 78 8.61 4.33 -13.10
CA ASN A 78 8.07 4.75 -11.81
C ASN A 78 8.77 4.08 -10.63
N GLU A 79 8.95 4.87 -9.58
CA GLU A 79 9.22 4.42 -8.22
C GLU A 79 7.91 4.41 -7.43
N LEU A 80 7.71 3.38 -6.62
CA LEU A 80 6.53 3.23 -5.79
C LEU A 80 6.97 3.01 -4.34
N LYS A 81 6.38 3.76 -3.41
CA LYS A 81 6.60 3.58 -1.97
C LYS A 81 5.27 3.55 -1.26
N VAL A 82 5.08 2.57 -0.38
CA VAL A 82 3.89 2.44 0.45
C VAL A 82 4.26 2.47 1.92
N GLN A 83 3.54 3.29 2.69
CA GLN A 83 3.72 3.45 4.13
C GLN A 83 2.44 3.10 4.86
N ALA A 84 2.54 2.25 5.88
CA ALA A 84 1.46 2.07 6.84
C ALA A 84 1.44 3.25 7.84
N GLU A 85 0.25 3.78 8.07
CA GLU A 85 -0.05 4.82 9.05
C GLU A 85 -0.93 4.23 10.15
N TYR A 86 -0.54 4.39 11.41
CA TYR A 86 -1.31 3.88 12.54
C TYR A 86 -1.06 4.67 13.82
N ILE A 87 -2.07 4.71 14.69
CA ILE A 87 -1.96 5.34 16.00
C ILE A 87 -1.51 4.30 17.02
N LYS A 88 -0.42 4.59 17.73
CA LYS A 88 0.05 3.81 18.86
C LYS A 88 0.40 4.74 20.00
N ASN A 89 -0.23 4.53 21.16
CA ASN A 89 -0.08 5.36 22.36
C ASN A 89 -0.40 6.85 22.09
N GLY A 90 -1.47 7.11 21.33
CA GLY A 90 -1.93 8.48 21.00
C GLY A 90 -1.04 9.23 20.00
N LYS A 91 -0.02 8.58 19.43
CA LYS A 91 0.86 9.16 18.41
C LYS A 91 0.68 8.47 17.07
N LEU A 92 0.74 9.25 15.99
CA LEU A 92 0.79 8.72 14.63
C LEU A 92 2.19 8.17 14.34
N HIS A 93 2.24 6.95 13.79
CA HIS A 93 3.47 6.30 13.34
C HIS A 93 3.36 6.00 11.86
N HIS A 94 4.49 6.12 11.17
CA HIS A 94 4.64 5.73 9.77
C HIS A 94 5.66 4.61 9.68
N HIS A 95 5.38 3.60 8.86
CA HIS A 95 6.31 2.52 8.59
C HIS A 95 6.29 2.19 7.11
N VAL A 96 7.45 2.24 6.45
CA VAL A 96 7.57 1.79 5.05
C VAL A 96 7.32 0.29 5.00
N VAL A 97 6.34 -0.13 4.20
CA VAL A 97 5.93 -1.53 4.08
C VAL A 97 6.29 -2.15 2.73
N ALA A 98 6.45 -1.33 1.70
CA ALA A 98 6.83 -1.77 0.37
C ALA A 98 7.53 -0.63 -0.39
N GLU A 99 8.58 -0.97 -1.13
CA GLU A 99 9.26 -0.07 -2.06
C GLU A 99 9.56 -0.82 -3.35
N TYR A 100 9.32 -0.16 -4.47
CA TYR A 100 9.71 -0.61 -5.80
C TYR A 100 10.47 0.53 -6.48
N VAL A 101 11.67 0.20 -6.96
CA VAL A 101 12.50 1.09 -7.77
C VAL A 101 12.93 0.27 -8.96
N GLN A 102 12.52 0.72 -10.16
CA GLN A 102 12.99 0.08 -11.38
C GLN A 102 14.49 0.34 -11.52
N LYS A 103 15.27 -0.74 -11.69
CA LYS A 103 16.71 -0.69 -11.93
C LYS A 103 17.02 -0.71 -13.42
#